data_AF-A0A660PNG9-F1
#
_entry.id   AF-A0A660PNG9-F1
#
_cell.length_a   1.000
_cell.length_b   1.000
_cell.length_c   1.000
_cell.angle_alpha   90.00
_cell.angle_beta   90.00
_cell.angle_gamma   90.00
#
_symmetry.space_group_name_H-M   'P 1'
#
loop_
_entity.id
_entity.type
_entity.pdbx_description
1 polymer ?
#
loop_
_entity_poly.entity_id
_entity_poly.type
_entity_poly.pdbx_seq_one_letter_code
_entity_poly.pdbx_strand_id
1 'polypeptide(L)'
;MTINAAIPRISYLADGVLTDFTFAYALIEPMDLIVTVNDVLQVEFTDYTIPPGYEDGGDVVFIEPPASGSVVTLTRRTSITQQVDYTTTAFPSQTHEGQLDKIIMILQELLYGRISGDITFDLSAEQLQYVVNIINSGGTDAQIPSWVDATLAGVFIGEITDAAPADGAASAKPDGYMYVEVVI
;
A
#
# COMPACT_ATOMS: atom_id res chain seq x y z
N MET A 1 -25.82 2.75 -11.40
CA MET A 1 -25.03 2.54 -10.18
C MET A 1 -23.99 3.65 -10.14
N THR A 2 -23.46 4.00 -8.98
CA THR A 2 -22.33 4.94 -8.85
C THR A 2 -21.44 4.41 -7.75
N ILE A 3 -20.15 4.24 -8.03
CA ILE A 3 -19.22 3.60 -7.08
C ILE A 3 -18.63 4.60 -6.10
N ASN A 4 -18.93 4.40 -4.83
CA ASN A 4 -18.31 5.11 -3.72
C ASN A 4 -16.94 4.50 -3.37
N ALA A 5 -16.12 5.25 -2.65
CA ALA A 5 -14.87 4.74 -2.09
C ALA A 5 -15.17 3.62 -1.07
N ALA A 6 -14.62 2.44 -1.31
CA ALA A 6 -14.73 1.29 -0.43
C ALA A 6 -13.43 0.49 -0.42
N ILE A 7 -13.18 -0.24 0.68
CA ILE A 7 -12.09 -1.20 0.77
C ILE A 7 -12.61 -2.54 0.23
N PRO A 8 -12.09 -3.05 -0.90
CA PRO A 8 -12.61 -4.25 -1.58
C PRO A 8 -12.17 -5.57 -0.91
N ARG A 9 -12.00 -5.56 0.42
CA ARG A 9 -11.61 -6.74 1.21
C ARG A 9 -12.13 -6.62 2.63
N ILE A 10 -12.65 -7.72 3.14
CA ILE A 10 -13.03 -7.88 4.54
C ILE A 10 -12.61 -9.26 5.05
N SER A 11 -12.39 -9.40 6.35
CA SER A 11 -12.04 -10.67 6.97
C SER A 11 -12.76 -10.87 8.29
N TYR A 12 -13.15 -12.11 8.55
CA TYR A 12 -13.93 -12.54 9.69
C TYR A 12 -13.23 -13.69 10.39
N LEU A 13 -13.40 -13.76 11.71
CA LEU A 13 -13.06 -14.96 12.48
C LEU A 13 -14.32 -15.80 12.64
N ALA A 14 -14.32 -17.01 12.08
CA ALA A 14 -15.45 -17.90 12.16
C ALA A 14 -15.60 -18.50 13.56
N ASP A 15 -16.84 -18.66 14.01
CA ASP A 15 -17.18 -19.26 15.31
C ASP A 15 -17.50 -20.76 15.23
N GLY A 16 -17.63 -21.32 14.02
CA GLY A 16 -18.04 -22.71 13.80
C GLY A 16 -19.55 -22.92 13.63
N VAL A 17 -20.35 -21.84 13.64
CA VAL A 17 -21.82 -21.90 13.57
C VAL A 17 -22.38 -20.99 12.50
N LEU A 18 -21.80 -19.80 12.34
CA LEU A 18 -22.28 -18.76 11.44
C LEU A 18 -21.94 -19.10 9.98
N THR A 19 -22.95 -19.07 9.10
CA THR A 19 -22.81 -19.39 7.67
C THR A 19 -22.82 -18.15 6.78
N ASP A 20 -23.36 -17.04 7.27
CA ASP A 20 -23.61 -15.83 6.49
C ASP A 20 -22.56 -14.76 6.79
N PHE A 21 -21.74 -14.43 5.79
CA PHE A 21 -20.69 -13.41 5.92
C PHE A 21 -20.98 -12.26 4.97
N THR A 22 -21.18 -11.07 5.54
CA THR A 22 -21.59 -9.89 4.77
C THR A 22 -20.40 -9.19 4.13
N PHE A 23 -20.63 -8.39 3.10
CA PHE A 23 -19.64 -7.47 2.53
C PHE A 23 -20.35 -6.17 2.09
N ALA A 24 -19.66 -5.04 2.21
CA ALA A 24 -20.25 -3.70 2.02
C ALA A 24 -19.80 -3.00 0.73
N TYR A 25 -19.26 -3.74 -0.24
CA TYR A 25 -18.78 -3.21 -1.51
C TYR A 25 -19.50 -3.86 -2.70
N ALA A 26 -19.73 -3.09 -3.75
CA ALA A 26 -20.41 -3.53 -4.96
C ALA A 26 -19.62 -4.59 -5.74
N LEU A 27 -20.33 -5.57 -6.32
CA LEU A 27 -19.83 -6.52 -7.32
C LEU A 27 -20.55 -6.29 -8.65
N ILE A 28 -19.86 -6.50 -9.77
CA ILE A 28 -20.47 -6.52 -11.11
C ILE A 28 -21.06 -7.91 -11.36
N GLU A 29 -20.25 -8.93 -11.12
CA GLU A 29 -20.62 -10.34 -11.24
C GLU A 29 -20.26 -11.07 -9.93
N PRO A 30 -21.00 -12.12 -9.53
CA PRO A 30 -20.69 -12.88 -8.32
C PRO A 30 -19.29 -13.52 -8.39
N MET A 31 -18.84 -13.90 -9.59
CA MET A 31 -17.51 -14.47 -9.82
C MET A 31 -16.36 -13.48 -9.57
N ASP A 32 -16.63 -12.18 -9.51
CA ASP A 32 -15.62 -11.18 -9.14
C ASP A 32 -15.32 -11.21 -7.63
N LEU A 33 -15.97 -12.06 -6.83
CA LEU A 33 -15.66 -12.25 -5.42
C LEU A 33 -14.82 -13.52 -5.19
N ILE A 34 -13.65 -13.33 -4.61
CA ILE A 34 -12.80 -14.41 -4.11
C ILE A 34 -13.11 -14.62 -2.62
N VAL A 35 -13.45 -15.86 -2.28
CA VAL A 35 -13.68 -16.31 -0.91
C VAL A 35 -12.56 -17.28 -0.52
N THR A 36 -11.86 -16.98 0.57
CA THR A 36 -10.85 -17.88 1.14
C THR A 36 -11.16 -18.19 2.60
N VAL A 37 -10.81 -19.41 3.03
CA VAL A 37 -10.85 -19.83 4.43
C VAL A 37 -9.46 -20.30 4.80
N ASN A 38 -8.81 -19.64 5.76
CA ASN A 38 -7.39 -19.86 6.11
C ASN A 38 -6.48 -19.84 4.87
N ASP A 39 -6.68 -18.85 4.00
CA ASP A 39 -5.97 -18.67 2.71
C ASP A 39 -6.20 -19.78 1.67
N VAL A 40 -7.14 -20.70 1.92
CA VAL A 40 -7.56 -21.73 0.94
C VAL A 40 -8.78 -21.23 0.17
N LEU A 41 -8.65 -21.16 -1.16
CA LEU A 41 -9.73 -20.78 -2.07
C LEU A 41 -10.93 -21.71 -1.94
N GLN A 42 -12.11 -21.11 -1.79
CA GLN A 42 -13.41 -21.80 -1.79
C GLN A 42 -14.05 -21.72 -3.18
N VAL A 43 -14.93 -22.66 -3.48
CA VAL A 43 -15.62 -22.78 -4.77
C VAL A 43 -17.11 -22.45 -4.63
N GLU A 44 -17.58 -21.49 -5.43
CA GLU A 44 -19.00 -21.14 -5.49
C GLU A 44 -19.85 -22.36 -5.94
N PHE A 45 -21.05 -22.49 -5.36
CA PHE A 45 -21.99 -23.62 -5.49
C PHE A 45 -21.54 -24.96 -4.87
N THR A 46 -20.29 -25.06 -4.41
CA THR A 46 -19.79 -26.26 -3.70
C THR A 46 -19.59 -25.97 -2.22
N ASP A 47 -18.94 -24.86 -1.90
CA ASP A 47 -18.62 -24.46 -0.52
C ASP A 47 -19.48 -23.29 -0.04
N TYR A 48 -19.83 -22.37 -0.94
CA TYR A 48 -20.65 -21.19 -0.65
C TYR A 48 -21.51 -20.76 -1.83
N THR A 49 -22.44 -19.83 -1.58
CA THR A 49 -23.25 -19.16 -2.61
C THR A 49 -23.35 -17.67 -2.32
N ILE A 50 -23.54 -16.86 -3.37
CA ILE A 50 -23.77 -15.41 -3.25
C ILE A 50 -25.21 -15.13 -3.69
N PRO A 51 -26.12 -14.74 -2.78
CA PRO A 51 -27.48 -14.37 -3.14
C PRO A 51 -27.49 -13.13 -4.06
N PRO A 52 -28.54 -12.98 -4.90
CA PRO A 52 -28.71 -11.77 -5.70
C PRO A 52 -28.85 -10.53 -4.80
N GLY A 53 -28.44 -9.38 -5.32
CA GLY A 53 -28.43 -8.11 -4.56
C GLY A 53 -27.04 -7.57 -4.25
N TYR A 54 -25.98 -8.19 -4.78
CA TYR A 54 -24.57 -7.85 -4.54
C TYR A 54 -24.09 -6.52 -5.17
N GLU A 55 -24.94 -5.77 -5.87
CA GLU A 55 -24.57 -4.52 -6.55
C GLU A 55 -24.26 -3.36 -5.58
N ASP A 56 -24.62 -3.47 -4.30
CA ASP A 56 -24.35 -2.44 -3.27
C ASP A 56 -23.90 -3.07 -1.94
N GLY A 57 -23.20 -4.20 -2.04
CA GLY A 57 -22.92 -5.08 -0.91
C GLY A 57 -23.90 -6.25 -0.85
N GLY A 58 -23.53 -7.30 -0.13
CA GLY A 58 -24.30 -8.54 -0.10
C GLY A 58 -23.71 -9.54 0.88
N ASP A 59 -24.14 -10.79 0.75
CA ASP A 59 -23.79 -11.86 1.68
C ASP A 59 -23.13 -13.03 0.94
N VAL A 60 -22.22 -13.69 1.62
CA VAL A 60 -21.68 -15.00 1.24
C VAL A 60 -22.26 -16.02 2.21
N VAL A 61 -23.05 -16.95 1.67
CA VAL A 61 -23.73 -18.00 2.43
C VAL A 61 -22.98 -19.31 2.22
N PHE A 62 -22.29 -19.77 3.26
CA PHE A 62 -21.62 -21.07 3.25
C PHE A 62 -22.61 -22.22 3.38
N ILE A 63 -22.34 -23.33 2.68
CA ILE A 63 -23.13 -24.56 2.77
C ILE A 63 -22.88 -25.28 4.10
N GLU A 64 -21.61 -25.34 4.52
CA GLU A 64 -21.21 -25.80 5.84
C GLU A 64 -20.49 -24.67 6.58
N PRO A 65 -20.79 -24.43 7.87
CA PRO A 65 -20.17 -23.33 8.62
C PRO A 65 -18.65 -23.53 8.70
N PRO A 66 -17.83 -22.50 8.40
CA PRO A 66 -16.38 -22.60 8.53
C PRO A 66 -15.98 -22.94 9.98
N ALA A 67 -15.00 -23.83 10.14
CA ALA A 67 -14.59 -24.31 11.47
C ALA A 67 -14.18 -23.16 12.41
N SER A 68 -14.50 -23.31 13.69
CA SER A 68 -14.19 -22.31 14.71
C SER A 68 -12.71 -21.93 14.72
N GLY A 69 -12.42 -20.63 14.72
CA GLY A 69 -11.07 -20.08 14.64
C GLY A 69 -10.51 -19.94 13.21
N SER A 70 -11.25 -20.35 12.18
CA SER A 70 -10.84 -20.12 10.79
C SER A 70 -11.01 -18.65 10.39
N VAL A 71 -10.10 -18.15 9.57
CA VAL A 71 -10.18 -16.80 9.00
C VAL A 71 -10.88 -16.88 7.64
N VAL A 72 -12.08 -16.31 7.56
CA VAL A 72 -12.82 -16.15 6.30
C VAL A 72 -12.45 -14.80 5.71
N THR A 73 -11.93 -14.77 4.50
CA THR A 73 -11.60 -13.53 3.79
C THR A 73 -12.41 -13.44 2.52
N LEU A 74 -13.10 -12.30 2.35
CA LEU A 74 -13.85 -11.95 1.15
C LEU A 74 -13.09 -10.83 0.47
N THR A 75 -12.75 -11.00 -0.81
CA THR A 75 -11.97 -10.03 -1.58
C THR A 75 -12.55 -9.86 -2.97
N ARG A 76 -12.86 -8.64 -3.38
CA ARG A 76 -13.26 -8.35 -4.76
C ARG A 76 -12.04 -8.37 -5.68
N ARG A 77 -12.19 -9.00 -6.84
CA ARG A 77 -11.22 -9.07 -7.92
C ARG A 77 -11.96 -9.03 -9.26
N THR A 78 -12.26 -7.82 -9.72
CA THR A 78 -12.93 -7.59 -10.99
C THR A 78 -12.05 -7.97 -12.17
N SER A 79 -12.64 -8.64 -13.15
CA SER A 79 -11.98 -9.02 -14.40
C SER A 79 -11.50 -7.81 -15.21
N ILE A 80 -10.18 -7.70 -15.45
CA ILE A 80 -9.55 -6.58 -16.19
C ILE A 80 -9.72 -6.79 -17.71
N THR A 81 -10.92 -6.50 -18.21
CA THR A 81 -11.30 -6.62 -19.62
C THR A 81 -12.19 -5.46 -20.04
N GLN A 82 -12.09 -5.07 -21.31
CA GLN A 82 -13.03 -4.15 -21.95
C GLN A 82 -13.92 -4.94 -22.90
N GLN A 83 -15.19 -5.11 -22.54
CA GLN A 83 -16.14 -5.88 -23.35
C GLN A 83 -17.02 -5.00 -24.24
N VAL A 84 -17.05 -3.68 -23.99
CA VAL A 84 -17.91 -2.75 -24.72
C VAL A 84 -17.16 -2.17 -25.91
N ASP A 85 -17.74 -2.38 -27.08
CA ASP A 85 -17.37 -1.72 -28.33
C ASP A 85 -18.44 -0.70 -28.72
N TYR A 86 -18.04 0.57 -28.91
CA TYR A 86 -18.97 1.64 -29.25
C TYR A 86 -19.17 1.69 -30.76
N THR A 87 -20.43 1.68 -31.17
CA THR A 87 -20.81 1.86 -32.58
C THR A 87 -21.27 3.30 -32.83
N THR A 88 -21.44 3.66 -34.10
CA THR A 88 -21.85 5.01 -34.53
C THR A 88 -23.31 5.35 -34.21
N THR A 89 -24.00 4.56 -33.39
CA THR A 89 -25.38 4.79 -32.97
C THR A 89 -25.47 5.89 -31.91
N ALA A 90 -26.68 6.15 -31.43
CA ALA A 90 -26.87 6.98 -30.23
C ALA A 90 -26.04 6.44 -29.06
N PHE A 91 -25.49 7.36 -28.27
CA PHE A 91 -24.59 7.04 -27.16
C PHE A 91 -25.33 6.28 -26.04
N PRO A 92 -24.90 5.06 -25.69
CA PRO A 92 -25.52 4.29 -24.61
C PRO A 92 -24.94 4.73 -23.26
N SER A 93 -25.55 5.76 -22.66
CA SER A 93 -25.06 6.38 -21.41
C SER A 93 -24.96 5.40 -20.24
N GLN A 94 -25.92 4.49 -20.08
CA GLN A 94 -25.90 3.51 -19.00
C GLN A 94 -24.76 2.49 -19.15
N THR A 95 -24.49 2.03 -20.38
CA THR A 95 -23.37 1.15 -20.67
C THR A 95 -22.03 1.85 -20.44
N HIS A 96 -21.95 3.14 -20.78
CA HIS A 96 -20.76 3.94 -20.50
C HIS A 96 -20.50 4.08 -19.00
N GLU A 97 -21.53 4.42 -18.22
CA GLU A 97 -21.42 4.51 -16.77
C GLU A 97 -20.94 3.18 -16.16
N GLY A 98 -21.52 2.05 -16.56
CA GLY A 98 -21.09 0.74 -16.07
C GLY A 98 -19.63 0.40 -16.38
N GLN A 99 -19.09 0.86 -17.52
CA GLN A 99 -17.66 0.69 -17.82
C GLN A 99 -16.78 1.61 -16.95
N LEU A 100 -17.23 2.83 -16.66
CA LEU A 100 -16.54 3.73 -15.72
C LEU A 100 -16.54 3.15 -14.30
N ASP A 101 -17.69 2.68 -13.83
CA ASP A 101 -17.84 1.98 -12.54
C ASP A 101 -16.85 0.80 -12.45
N LYS A 102 -16.77 -0.03 -13.49
CA LYS A 102 -15.82 -1.15 -13.58
C LYS A 102 -14.37 -0.70 -13.45
N ILE A 103 -13.99 0.37 -14.14
CA ILE A 103 -12.63 0.92 -14.06
C ILE A 103 -12.35 1.44 -12.65
N ILE A 104 -13.30 2.12 -12.00
CA ILE A 104 -13.15 2.59 -10.62
C ILE A 104 -13.00 1.40 -9.66
N MET A 105 -13.77 0.32 -9.82
CA MET A 105 -13.62 -0.88 -8.99
C MET A 105 -12.24 -1.52 -9.14
N ILE A 106 -11.74 -1.67 -10.37
CA ILE A 106 -10.39 -2.18 -10.65
C ILE A 106 -9.33 -1.26 -10.04
N LEU A 107 -9.51 0.06 -10.08
CA LEU A 107 -8.58 1.01 -9.46
C LEU A 107 -8.57 0.91 -7.93
N GLN A 108 -9.73 0.73 -7.29
CA GLN A 108 -9.81 0.47 -5.84
C GLN A 108 -9.09 -0.83 -5.47
N GLU A 109 -9.27 -1.88 -6.27
CA GLU A 109 -8.60 -3.16 -6.08
C GLU A 109 -7.10 -3.09 -6.32
N LEU A 110 -6.65 -2.36 -7.34
CA LEU A 110 -5.22 -2.13 -7.56
C LEU A 110 -4.62 -1.28 -6.45
N LEU A 111 -5.32 -0.26 -5.96
CA LEU A 111 -4.88 0.53 -4.83
C LEU A 111 -4.73 -0.33 -3.56
N TYR A 112 -5.65 -1.28 -3.36
CA TYR A 112 -5.60 -2.21 -2.23
C TYR A 112 -4.57 -3.34 -2.41
N GLY A 113 -4.53 -3.98 -3.58
CA GLY A 113 -3.76 -5.19 -3.88
C GLY A 113 -2.33 -4.94 -4.36
N ARG A 114 -2.02 -3.75 -4.90
CA ARG A 114 -0.64 -3.34 -5.25
C ARG A 114 0.14 -2.87 -4.03
N ILE A 115 -0.50 -2.76 -2.86
CA ILE A 115 0.07 -2.16 -1.66
C ILE A 115 -0.39 -2.90 -0.40
N SER A 116 0.24 -4.03 -0.09
CA SER A 116 0.33 -4.46 1.29
C SER A 116 1.42 -3.62 1.97
N GLY A 117 1.03 -2.49 2.56
CA GLY A 117 1.92 -1.57 3.30
C GLY A 117 2.19 -0.26 2.58
N ASP A 118 1.93 0.88 3.24
CA ASP A 118 2.15 2.26 2.78
C ASP A 118 3.19 2.40 1.65
N ILE A 119 2.81 2.91 0.48
CA ILE A 119 3.79 3.35 -0.56
C ILE A 119 4.28 4.78 -0.30
N THR A 120 4.38 5.18 0.95
CA THR A 120 5.21 6.35 1.22
C THR A 120 6.65 5.85 1.11
N PHE A 121 7.35 6.25 0.03
CA PHE A 121 8.81 6.24 0.03
C PHE A 121 9.25 7.39 0.93
N ASP A 122 9.08 7.19 2.22
CA ASP A 122 9.54 8.12 3.22
C ASP A 122 11.05 8.04 3.27
N LEU A 123 11.67 9.18 2.96
CA LEU A 123 13.07 9.44 3.23
C LEU A 123 13.14 10.22 4.53
N SER A 124 13.88 9.67 5.49
CA SER A 124 14.23 10.40 6.71
C SER A 124 15.74 10.52 6.82
N ALA A 125 16.20 11.62 7.41
CA ALA A 125 17.61 11.86 7.64
C ALA A 125 17.92 11.62 9.12
N GLU A 126 18.82 10.68 9.40
CA GLU A 126 19.40 10.48 10.72
C GLU A 126 20.82 11.07 10.72
N GLN A 127 21.02 12.13 11.51
CA GLN A 127 22.33 12.73 11.66
C GLN A 127 23.14 11.97 12.71
N LEU A 128 24.23 11.35 12.27
CA LEU A 128 25.24 10.73 13.13
C LEU A 128 26.44 11.67 13.30
N GLN A 129 27.39 11.27 14.16
CA GLN A 129 28.55 12.09 14.52
C GLN A 129 29.41 12.52 13.32
N TYR A 130 29.52 11.67 12.28
CA TYR A 130 30.41 11.91 11.14
C TYR A 130 29.78 11.68 9.76
N VAL A 131 28.53 11.23 9.71
CA VAL A 131 27.79 10.93 8.47
C VAL A 131 26.32 11.24 8.68
N VAL A 132 25.57 11.45 7.59
CA VAL A 132 24.10 11.44 7.63
C VAL A 132 23.60 10.23 6.87
N ASN A 133 22.80 9.40 7.54
CA ASN A 133 22.11 8.29 6.91
C ASN A 133 20.77 8.79 6.37
N ILE A 134 20.51 8.51 5.10
CA ILE A 134 19.20 8.69 4.49
C ILE A 134 18.52 7.33 4.51
N ILE A 135 17.58 7.18 5.44
CA ILE A 135 16.82 5.95 5.63
C ILE A 135 15.70 5.93 4.60
N ASN A 136 15.66 4.89 3.78
CA ASN A 136 14.65 4.70 2.76
C ASN A 136 13.72 3.54 3.16
N SER A 137 12.49 3.90 3.50
CA SER A 137 11.42 2.94 3.85
C SER A 137 11.13 1.89 2.76
N GLY A 138 11.44 2.19 1.49
CA GLY A 138 11.12 1.33 0.34
C GLY A 138 12.33 0.73 -0.39
N GLY A 139 13.54 0.77 0.18
CA GLY A 139 14.72 0.26 -0.52
C GLY A 139 16.03 0.34 0.27
N THR A 140 17.14 0.43 -0.46
CA THR A 140 18.48 0.57 0.13
C THR A 140 18.70 1.98 0.66
N ASP A 141 19.23 2.08 1.88
CA ASP A 141 19.65 3.35 2.48
C ASP A 141 20.83 3.98 1.73
N ALA A 142 20.95 5.30 1.84
CA ALA A 142 22.11 6.02 1.35
C ALA A 142 22.87 6.66 2.52
N GLN A 143 24.19 6.79 2.38
CA GLN A 143 25.02 7.51 3.34
C GLN A 143 25.63 8.74 2.68
N ILE A 144 25.49 9.89 3.32
CA ILE A 144 26.17 11.13 2.94
C ILE A 144 27.41 11.25 3.83
N PRO A 145 28.63 11.10 3.28
CA PRO A 145 29.86 11.19 4.05
C PRO A 145 30.22 12.64 4.40
N SER A 146 31.25 12.81 5.23
CA SER A 146 31.84 14.11 5.50
C SER A 146 32.37 14.76 4.22
N TRP A 147 32.27 16.08 4.15
CA TRP A 147 32.82 16.84 3.04
C TRP A 147 34.36 16.90 3.15
N VAL A 148 35.06 16.24 2.23
CA VAL A 148 36.54 16.15 2.21
C VAL A 148 37.18 16.93 1.07
N ASP A 149 36.49 17.11 -0.06
CA ASP A 149 36.99 17.86 -1.21
C ASP A 149 35.85 18.50 -2.02
N ALA A 150 36.19 19.46 -2.89
CA ALA A 150 35.21 20.16 -3.73
C ALA A 150 34.67 19.33 -4.90
N THR A 151 35.12 18.08 -5.07
CA THR A 151 34.68 17.20 -6.18
C THR A 151 33.47 16.35 -5.82
N LEU A 152 33.26 16.08 -4.52
CA LEU A 152 32.12 15.33 -4.01
C LEU A 152 31.27 16.17 -3.05
N ALA A 153 29.95 15.98 -3.11
CA ALA A 153 29.04 16.56 -2.12
C ALA A 153 29.15 15.77 -0.80
N GLY A 154 29.18 16.49 0.32
CA GLY A 154 29.26 15.90 1.65
C GLY A 154 28.58 16.77 2.69
N VAL A 155 28.45 16.26 3.91
CA VAL A 155 27.89 17.00 5.03
C VAL A 155 29.00 17.71 5.81
N PHE A 156 28.70 18.91 6.30
CA PHE A 156 29.60 19.60 7.22
C PHE A 156 29.53 18.94 8.59
N ILE A 157 30.68 18.50 9.06
CA ILE A 157 30.86 17.95 10.40
C ILE A 157 31.88 18.80 11.14
N GLY A 158 31.61 19.10 12.40
CA GLY A 158 32.47 20.02 13.13
C GLY A 158 31.93 20.36 14.50
N GLU A 159 32.70 21.16 15.20
CA GLU A 159 32.30 21.75 16.48
C GLU A 159 32.53 23.26 16.44
N ILE A 160 31.72 23.96 17.24
CA ILE A 160 31.90 25.38 17.52
C ILE A 160 32.73 25.48 18.79
N THR A 161 33.84 26.19 18.72
CA THR A 161 34.79 26.32 19.84
C THR A 161 35.17 27.77 20.04
N ASP A 162 35.52 28.14 21.28
CA ASP A 162 36.01 29.49 21.59
C ASP A 162 37.45 29.74 21.10
N ALA A 163 38.19 28.68 20.76
CA ALA A 163 39.53 28.76 20.17
C ALA A 163 39.78 27.53 19.29
N ALA A 164 39.96 27.72 17.98
CA ALA A 164 40.29 26.61 17.10
C ALA A 164 41.74 26.14 17.32
N PRO A 165 42.07 24.87 17.00
CA PRO A 165 43.45 24.39 16.99
C PRO A 165 44.31 25.25 16.06
N ALA A 166 45.58 25.43 16.41
CA ALA A 166 46.53 26.12 15.55
C ALA A 166 46.63 25.42 14.18
N ASP A 167 46.85 26.20 13.12
CA ASP A 167 47.03 25.66 11.77
C ASP A 167 48.17 24.62 11.75
N GLY A 168 47.89 23.47 11.11
CA GLY A 168 48.80 22.32 11.06
C GLY A 168 48.91 21.50 12.36
N ALA A 169 48.11 21.77 13.40
CA ALA A 169 48.08 20.94 14.59
C ALA A 169 47.58 19.51 14.26
N ALA A 170 48.21 18.51 14.87
CA ALA A 170 47.76 17.13 14.73
C ALA A 170 46.34 16.98 15.31
N SER A 171 45.41 16.51 14.48
CA SER A 171 44.02 16.25 14.86
C SER A 171 43.76 14.75 14.89
N ALA A 172 43.05 14.28 15.92
CA ALA A 172 42.52 12.91 15.96
C ALA A 172 41.13 12.79 15.31
N LYS A 173 40.57 13.90 14.80
CA LYS A 173 39.27 13.93 14.15
C LYS A 173 39.38 13.39 12.70
N PRO A 174 38.31 12.79 12.17
CA PRO A 174 38.30 12.27 10.82
C PRO A 174 38.42 13.38 9.77
N ASP A 175 38.70 12.98 8.53
CA ASP A 175 38.89 13.90 7.42
C ASP A 175 37.59 14.67 7.11
N GLY A 176 37.74 15.96 6.79
CA GLY A 176 36.61 16.88 6.60
C GLY A 176 36.02 17.45 7.90
N TYR A 177 36.59 17.17 9.07
CA TYR A 177 36.16 17.78 10.34
C TYR A 177 36.60 19.23 10.45
N MET A 178 35.64 20.14 10.63
CA MET A 178 35.89 21.58 10.71
C MET A 178 35.77 22.10 12.15
N TYR A 179 36.66 23.01 12.51
CA TYR A 179 36.53 23.80 13.74
C TYR A 179 36.02 25.18 13.37
N VAL A 180 34.86 25.57 13.90
CA VAL A 180 34.32 26.91 13.70
C VAL A 180 34.60 27.72 14.97
N GLU A 181 35.55 28.63 14.88
CA GLU A 181 35.85 29.56 15.97
C GLU A 181 34.85 30.71 15.97
N VAL A 182 34.20 30.92 17.11
CA VAL A 182 33.31 32.08 17.30
C VAL A 182 33.88 32.92 18.42
N VAL A 183 34.31 34.13 18.09
CA VAL A 183 34.70 35.13 19.08
C VAL A 183 33.42 35.82 19.55
N ILE A 184 32.97 35.53 20.77
CA ILE A 184 31.86 36.24 21.43
C ILE A 184 32.34 37.60 21.93
#